data_AF-A0A8J8C5V1-F1
#
_entry.id   AF-A0A8J8C5V1-F1
#
_cell.length_a   1.000
_cell.length_b   1.000
_cell.length_c   1.000
_cell.angle_alpha   90.00
_cell.angle_beta   90.00
_cell.angle_gamma   90.00
#
_symmetry.space_group_name_H-M   'P 1'
#
loop_
_entity.id
_entity.type
_entity.pdbx_description
1 polymer ?
#
loop_
_entity_poly.entity_id
_entity_poly.type
_entity_poly.pdbx_seq_one_letter_code
_entity_poly.pdbx_strand_id
1 'polypeptide(L)'
;MEELFKLLTNDIHFNVTELSSKTWNKNWKVPEGLISIVGLEDGKRPVFYYGIVDDYKEDYLLNKGVSENNNKFVNARMYFKFDRNDVMAKERYVVANGFNGLLLCIKIDKDKFTKTFEKILLEKYNKGEEHIVEVLDKMMDRNMFDSVEESVRYITNRDYNWLIGRLKYKAGLFNYSGQGYWLLPLKTNMKITKGFKLTDDEIIVDLENTELFKNYLIYVDIKDGVIKYNKDRLCKSGFSLVDEIRKQMSDDTCPWCGEKLRLVKTKRGEFLGCSNYPDCLYRRFLKNNNKK
;
A
#
# COMPACT_ATOMS: atom_id res chain seq x y z
N MET A 1 -0.06 -13.42 -9.85
CA MET A 1 0.55 -13.99 -8.64
C MET A 1 1.86 -14.73 -8.92
N GLU A 2 1.85 -15.74 -9.78
CA GLU A 2 3.06 -16.52 -10.10
C GLU A 2 4.21 -15.67 -10.67
N GLU A 3 3.92 -14.72 -11.57
CA GLU A 3 4.91 -13.78 -12.12
C GLU A 3 5.53 -12.89 -11.04
N LEU A 4 4.70 -12.37 -10.13
CA LEU A 4 5.16 -11.58 -8.98
C LEU A 4 6.11 -12.40 -8.12
N PHE A 5 5.75 -13.64 -7.82
CA PHE A 5 6.56 -14.54 -7.01
C PHE A 5 7.93 -14.81 -7.65
N LYS A 6 7.95 -15.21 -8.93
CA LYS A 6 9.20 -15.44 -9.68
C LYS A 6 10.11 -14.22 -9.67
N LEU A 7 9.54 -13.03 -9.85
CA LEU A 7 10.33 -11.81 -9.87
C LEU A 7 10.88 -11.45 -8.48
N LEU A 8 10.07 -11.57 -7.42
CA LEU A 8 10.51 -11.35 -6.04
C LEU A 8 11.64 -12.32 -5.61
N THR A 9 11.66 -13.55 -6.12
CA THR A 9 12.71 -14.53 -5.80
C THR A 9 14.01 -14.33 -6.58
N ASN A 10 13.97 -13.68 -7.73
CA ASN A 10 15.12 -13.58 -8.64
C ASN A 10 16.09 -12.42 -8.30
N ASP A 11 15.60 -11.32 -7.73
CA ASP A 11 16.27 -10.01 -7.73
C ASP A 11 17.00 -9.67 -6.40
N ILE A 12 17.69 -10.64 -5.76
CA ILE A 12 18.51 -10.56 -4.52
C ILE A 12 17.76 -10.88 -3.20
N HIS A 13 18.35 -11.77 -2.36
CA HIS A 13 18.14 -12.10 -0.92
C HIS A 13 16.75 -11.95 -0.26
N PHE A 14 15.65 -11.98 -1.00
CA PHE A 14 14.32 -12.15 -0.44
C PHE A 14 14.07 -13.63 -0.20
N ASN A 15 14.09 -14.07 1.07
CA ASN A 15 13.53 -15.36 1.43
C ASN A 15 12.00 -15.24 1.35
N VAL A 16 11.49 -15.50 0.15
CA VAL A 16 10.07 -15.54 -0.19
C VAL A 16 9.61 -16.98 0.01
N THR A 17 8.92 -17.27 1.12
CA THR A 17 8.30 -18.59 1.32
C THR A 17 6.81 -18.47 1.16
N GLU A 18 6.25 -19.17 0.17
CA GLU A 18 4.82 -19.40 0.07
C GLU A 18 4.40 -20.33 1.21
N LEU A 19 3.53 -19.82 2.08
CA LEU A 19 2.99 -20.61 3.18
C LEU A 19 1.77 -21.38 2.66
N SER A 20 1.94 -22.68 2.47
CA SER A 20 0.90 -23.62 2.07
C SER A 20 0.68 -24.64 3.19
N SER A 21 -0.44 -25.35 3.14
CA SER A 21 -0.71 -26.49 4.05
C SER A 21 0.39 -27.56 4.04
N LYS A 22 1.24 -27.60 3.00
CA LYS A 22 2.36 -28.53 2.84
C LYS A 22 3.68 -28.04 3.42
N THR A 23 3.85 -26.74 3.63
CA THR A 23 5.11 -26.11 4.09
C THR A 23 5.10 -25.71 5.58
N TRP A 24 4.06 -26.09 6.34
CA TRP A 24 3.71 -25.47 7.63
C TRP A 24 3.42 -26.46 8.78
N ASN A 25 4.40 -27.24 9.22
CA ASN A 25 4.20 -28.23 10.31
C ASN A 25 4.14 -27.64 11.74
N LYS A 26 3.33 -26.60 11.98
CA LYS A 26 2.86 -26.18 13.31
C LYS A 26 1.46 -25.57 13.20
N ASN A 27 0.44 -26.15 13.83
CA ASN A 27 -0.92 -25.68 14.24
C ASN A 27 -1.56 -24.32 13.82
N TRP A 28 -1.03 -23.54 12.89
CA TRP A 28 -1.63 -22.30 12.42
C TRP A 28 -2.17 -22.54 10.99
N LYS A 29 -3.43 -22.22 10.71
CA LYS A 29 -3.89 -22.16 9.33
C LYS A 29 -3.51 -20.79 8.78
N VAL A 30 -2.49 -20.74 7.94
CA VAL A 30 -2.12 -19.52 7.22
C VAL A 30 -2.93 -19.50 5.90
N PRO A 31 -3.73 -18.45 5.63
CA PRO A 31 -4.42 -18.30 4.35
C PRO A 31 -3.50 -18.40 3.13
N GLU A 32 -4.02 -18.95 2.04
CA GLU A 32 -3.35 -19.01 0.74
C GLU A 32 -2.97 -17.60 0.25
N GLY A 33 -1.77 -17.44 -0.30
CA GLY A 33 -1.26 -16.14 -0.74
C GLY A 33 -0.60 -15.29 0.34
N LEU A 34 -0.38 -15.77 1.57
CA LEU A 34 0.53 -15.10 2.50
C LEU A 34 1.99 -15.40 2.13
N ILE A 35 2.75 -14.35 1.81
CA ILE A 35 4.18 -14.44 1.55
C ILE A 35 4.91 -13.74 2.69
N SER A 36 5.86 -14.44 3.32
CA SER A 36 6.84 -13.79 4.17
C SER A 36 8.02 -13.36 3.29
N ILE A 37 8.43 -12.10 3.37
CA ILE A 37 9.62 -11.60 2.67
C ILE A 37 10.64 -11.22 3.75
N VAL A 38 11.66 -12.05 3.91
CA VAL A 38 12.80 -11.77 4.80
C VAL A 38 13.98 -11.34 3.95
N GLY A 39 14.40 -10.07 4.04
CA GLY A 39 15.61 -9.58 3.39
C GLY A 39 16.81 -9.69 4.33
N LEU A 40 17.82 -10.48 3.97
CA LEU A 40 19.10 -10.53 4.68
C LEU A 40 20.24 -10.38 3.69
N GLU A 41 20.92 -9.24 3.75
CA GLU A 41 22.26 -9.11 3.16
C GLU A 41 23.33 -9.05 4.25
N ASP A 42 23.10 -8.37 5.40
CA ASP A 42 23.95 -8.43 6.63
C ASP A 42 23.28 -7.77 7.88
N GLY A 43 22.04 -8.17 8.22
CA GLY A 43 21.47 -7.92 9.56
C GLY A 43 21.00 -6.50 9.95
N LYS A 44 20.79 -5.55 9.02
CA LYS A 44 20.25 -4.21 9.37
C LYS A 44 19.10 -3.67 8.49
N ARG A 45 18.20 -4.54 7.98
CA ARG A 45 16.82 -4.34 7.38
C ARG A 45 16.70 -4.87 5.94
N PRO A 46 15.53 -5.31 5.43
CA PRO A 46 14.15 -5.19 5.96
C PRO A 46 13.39 -6.54 6.14
N VAL A 47 12.35 -6.55 6.99
CA VAL A 47 11.41 -7.68 7.15
C VAL A 47 10.01 -7.21 6.73
N PHE A 48 9.32 -7.97 5.88
CA PHE A 48 7.95 -7.68 5.43
C PHE A 48 7.01 -8.88 5.64
N TYR A 49 5.76 -8.57 5.98
CA TYR A 49 4.65 -9.52 5.98
C TYR A 49 3.59 -9.07 4.98
N TYR A 50 3.17 -9.99 4.11
CA TYR A 50 2.27 -9.74 3.00
C TYR A 50 1.09 -10.68 3.07
N GLY A 51 -0.09 -10.15 3.40
CA GLY A 51 -1.35 -10.86 3.20
C GLY A 51 -1.97 -10.39 1.90
N ILE A 52 -1.97 -11.27 0.90
CA ILE A 52 -2.43 -10.92 -0.44
C ILE A 52 -3.94 -10.86 -0.44
N VAL A 53 -4.45 -9.70 -0.82
CA VAL A 53 -5.87 -9.49 -1.10
C VAL A 53 -6.04 -9.30 -2.60
N ASP A 54 -5.52 -10.23 -3.41
CA ASP A 54 -5.79 -10.28 -4.86
C ASP A 54 -7.28 -10.54 -5.16
N ASP A 55 -8.07 -10.79 -4.10
CA ASP A 55 -9.52 -10.74 -4.11
C ASP A 55 -10.01 -9.29 -3.99
N TYR A 56 -9.76 -8.53 -5.05
CA TYR A 56 -10.35 -7.21 -5.25
C TYR A 56 -11.23 -7.20 -6.49
N LYS A 57 -12.26 -6.36 -6.46
CA LYS A 57 -13.08 -6.04 -7.63
C LYS A 57 -12.55 -4.77 -8.28
N GLU A 58 -12.40 -4.82 -9.60
CA GLU A 58 -12.09 -3.64 -10.40
C GLU A 58 -13.39 -2.95 -10.79
N ASP A 59 -13.45 -1.64 -10.56
CA ASP A 59 -14.56 -0.79 -10.99
C ASP A 59 -14.05 0.27 -11.96
N TYR A 60 -14.80 0.46 -13.05
CA TYR A 60 -14.39 1.26 -14.19
C TYR A 60 -15.43 2.35 -14.43
N LEU A 61 -15.03 3.60 -14.25
CA LEU A 61 -15.89 4.77 -14.38
C LEU A 61 -15.42 5.66 -15.52
N LEU A 62 -16.34 6.05 -16.40
CA LEU A 62 -16.11 7.13 -17.35
C LEU A 62 -16.58 8.44 -16.74
N ASN A 63 -15.63 9.29 -16.37
CA ASN A 63 -15.92 10.65 -15.94
C ASN A 63 -16.13 11.53 -17.14
N LYS A 64 -17.24 12.26 -17.16
CA LYS A 64 -17.61 13.22 -18.20
C LYS A 64 -17.83 14.57 -17.57
N GLY A 65 -17.39 15.62 -18.26
CA GLY A 65 -17.50 16.99 -17.77
C GLY A 65 -17.23 18.01 -18.86
N VAL A 66 -17.26 19.28 -18.45
CA VAL A 66 -16.98 20.43 -19.31
C VAL A 66 -15.84 21.22 -18.67
N SER A 67 -14.81 21.53 -19.45
CA SER A 67 -13.70 22.36 -18.96
C SER A 67 -14.10 23.83 -18.87
N GLU A 68 -13.27 24.65 -18.23
CA GLU A 68 -13.46 26.10 -18.12
C GLU A 68 -13.60 26.79 -19.48
N ASN A 69 -12.96 26.23 -20.51
CA ASN A 69 -13.04 26.70 -21.90
C ASN A 69 -14.24 26.10 -22.67
N ASN A 70 -15.26 25.63 -21.96
CA ASN A 70 -16.48 25.02 -22.50
C ASN A 70 -16.26 23.77 -23.38
N ASN A 71 -15.11 23.10 -23.27
CA ASN A 71 -14.86 21.85 -24.01
C ASN A 71 -15.36 20.66 -23.19
N LYS A 72 -16.26 19.85 -23.78
CA LYS A 72 -16.64 18.56 -23.22
C LYS A 72 -15.43 17.61 -23.23
N PHE A 73 -15.29 16.83 -22.16
CA PHE A 73 -14.27 15.80 -22.06
C PHE A 73 -14.85 14.50 -21.49
N VAL A 74 -14.17 13.40 -21.77
CA VAL A 74 -14.41 12.08 -21.18
C VAL A 74 -13.06 11.55 -20.73
N ASN A 75 -12.99 11.06 -19.50
CA ASN A 75 -11.80 10.42 -18.97
C ASN A 75 -12.09 9.07 -18.28
N ALA A 76 -11.19 8.12 -18.44
CA ALA A 76 -11.23 6.79 -17.83
C ALA A 76 -10.71 6.78 -16.39
N ARG A 77 -11.44 6.15 -15.45
CA ARG A 77 -11.06 6.02 -14.03
C ARG A 77 -11.24 4.60 -13.53
N MET A 78 -10.23 4.09 -12.83
CA MET A 78 -10.23 2.74 -12.28
C MET A 78 -10.12 2.79 -10.76
N TYR A 79 -10.93 1.97 -10.10
CA TYR A 79 -10.92 1.77 -8.65
C TYR A 79 -10.71 0.30 -8.36
N PHE A 80 -10.00 0.01 -7.26
CA PHE A 80 -9.90 -1.34 -6.74
C PHE A 80 -10.62 -1.41 -5.40
N LYS A 81 -11.60 -2.32 -5.29
CA LYS A 81 -12.44 -2.48 -4.11
C LYS A 81 -12.11 -3.80 -3.43
N PHE A 82 -11.77 -3.72 -2.15
CA PHE A 82 -11.41 -4.85 -1.33
C PHE A 82 -12.50 -5.06 -0.29
N ASP A 83 -12.89 -6.32 -0.04
CA ASP A 83 -13.79 -6.63 1.06
C ASP A 83 -13.11 -6.35 2.40
N ARG A 84 -13.72 -5.49 3.21
CA ARG A 84 -13.14 -5.03 4.47
C ARG A 84 -13.06 -6.16 5.49
N ASN A 85 -14.04 -7.06 5.54
CA ASN A 85 -14.05 -8.16 6.50
C ASN A 85 -12.94 -9.17 6.18
N ASP A 86 -12.72 -9.46 4.90
CA ASP A 86 -11.62 -10.30 4.43
C ASP A 86 -10.25 -9.68 4.77
N VAL A 87 -10.05 -8.38 4.47
CA VAL A 87 -8.84 -7.64 4.83
C VAL A 87 -8.57 -7.72 6.34
N MET A 88 -9.60 -7.50 7.17
CA MET A 88 -9.52 -7.57 8.63
C MET A 88 -9.23 -8.99 9.14
N ALA A 89 -9.80 -10.01 8.52
CA ALA A 89 -9.52 -11.40 8.86
C ALA A 89 -8.05 -11.74 8.55
N LYS A 90 -7.53 -11.31 7.40
CA LYS A 90 -6.15 -11.52 6.97
C LYS A 90 -5.14 -10.76 7.84
N GLU A 91 -5.49 -9.56 8.31
CA GLU A 91 -4.65 -8.76 9.23
C GLU A 91 -4.33 -9.52 10.53
N ARG A 92 -5.28 -10.29 11.08
CA ARG A 92 -5.09 -11.05 12.34
C ARG A 92 -3.92 -12.03 12.27
N TYR A 93 -3.61 -12.55 11.09
CA TYR A 93 -2.51 -13.50 10.88
C TYR A 93 -1.13 -12.82 10.76
N VAL A 94 -1.11 -11.53 10.42
CA VAL A 94 0.14 -10.76 10.25
C VAL A 94 0.72 -10.31 11.59
N VAL A 95 -0.16 -9.99 12.56
CA VAL A 95 0.21 -9.48 13.90
C VAL A 95 1.02 -10.50 14.73
N ALA A 96 0.93 -11.80 14.41
CA ALA A 96 1.61 -12.85 15.17
C ALA A 96 3.16 -12.85 15.05
N ASN A 97 3.75 -12.11 14.10
CA ASN A 97 5.17 -12.26 13.74
C ASN A 97 6.01 -10.96 13.82
N GLY A 98 5.64 -9.98 14.65
CA GLY A 98 6.54 -8.88 15.04
C GLY A 98 6.59 -7.66 14.09
N PHE A 99 5.67 -7.58 13.12
CA PHE A 99 5.37 -6.36 12.37
C PHE A 99 3.86 -6.15 12.28
N ASN A 100 3.45 -4.89 12.24
CA ASN A 100 2.07 -4.47 12.26
C ASN A 100 1.70 -3.80 10.92
N GLY A 101 1.36 -4.57 9.89
CA GLY A 101 0.75 -4.02 8.66
C GLY A 101 0.56 -5.00 7.52
N LEU A 102 -0.49 -4.80 6.71
CA LEU A 102 -0.80 -5.55 5.50
C LEU A 102 -0.33 -4.75 4.27
N LEU A 103 -0.03 -5.41 3.14
CA LEU A 103 0.09 -4.71 1.85
C LEU A 103 -1.02 -5.20 0.92
N LEU A 104 -1.81 -4.26 0.42
CA LEU A 104 -2.78 -4.55 -0.64
C LEU A 104 -2.03 -4.67 -1.97
N CYS A 105 -2.25 -5.75 -2.70
CA CYS A 105 -1.69 -5.93 -4.03
C CYS A 105 -2.69 -5.42 -5.06
N ILE A 106 -2.25 -4.59 -6.00
CA ILE A 106 -3.02 -4.30 -7.21
C ILE A 106 -2.12 -4.51 -8.42
N LYS A 107 -2.63 -5.20 -9.43
CA LYS A 107 -1.98 -5.31 -10.75
C LYS A 107 -2.49 -4.17 -11.62
N ILE A 108 -1.59 -3.28 -12.04
CA ILE A 108 -1.88 -2.28 -13.07
C ILE A 108 -1.33 -2.80 -14.40
N ASP A 109 -2.23 -3.06 -15.33
CA ASP A 109 -1.92 -3.65 -16.64
C ASP A 109 -2.43 -2.72 -17.75
N LYS A 110 -1.52 -2.27 -18.61
CA LYS A 110 -1.84 -1.31 -19.68
C LYS A 110 -2.84 -1.89 -20.67
N ASP A 111 -2.63 -3.13 -21.09
CA ASP A 111 -3.44 -3.74 -22.14
C ASP A 111 -4.83 -4.06 -21.61
N LYS A 112 -4.93 -4.52 -20.37
CA LYS A 112 -6.21 -4.71 -19.68
C LYS A 112 -6.96 -3.39 -19.55
N PHE A 113 -6.30 -2.33 -19.06
CA PHE A 113 -6.89 -1.01 -18.91
C PHE A 113 -7.42 -0.47 -20.26
N THR A 114 -6.56 -0.42 -21.27
CA THR A 114 -6.91 0.14 -22.59
C THR A 114 -8.06 -0.63 -23.24
N LYS A 115 -7.95 -1.96 -23.36
CA LYS A 115 -9.02 -2.78 -23.96
C LYS A 115 -10.37 -2.64 -23.23
N THR A 116 -10.35 -2.53 -21.91
CA THR A 116 -11.58 -2.41 -21.11
C THR A 116 -12.27 -1.08 -21.38
N PHE A 117 -11.52 0.03 -21.33
CA PHE A 117 -12.10 1.34 -21.61
C PHE A 117 -12.45 1.55 -23.08
N GLU A 118 -11.70 0.97 -24.02
CA GLU A 118 -12.04 0.98 -25.44
C GLU A 118 -13.42 0.35 -25.66
N LYS A 119 -13.64 -0.84 -25.08
CA LYS A 119 -14.94 -1.52 -25.12
C LYS A 119 -16.06 -0.66 -24.53
N ILE A 120 -15.88 -0.12 -23.32
CA ILE A 120 -16.91 0.69 -22.65
C ILE A 120 -17.25 1.94 -23.47
N LEU A 121 -16.25 2.62 -24.03
CA LEU A 121 -16.46 3.82 -24.84
C LEU A 121 -17.19 3.50 -26.15
N LEU A 122 -16.79 2.46 -26.87
CA LEU A 122 -17.45 2.02 -28.10
C LEU A 122 -18.90 1.60 -27.83
N GLU A 123 -19.17 0.85 -26.76
CA GLU A 123 -20.54 0.47 -26.38
C GLU A 123 -21.43 1.69 -26.12
N LYS A 124 -20.91 2.72 -25.46
CA LYS A 124 -21.65 3.96 -25.18
C LYS A 124 -21.82 4.84 -26.42
N TYR A 125 -20.81 4.89 -27.28
CA TYR A 125 -20.90 5.56 -28.58
C TYR A 125 -21.99 4.92 -29.45
N ASN A 126 -21.98 3.60 -29.58
CA ASN A 126 -22.96 2.85 -30.37
C ASN A 126 -24.39 2.95 -29.82
N LYS A 127 -24.54 3.22 -28.51
CA LYS A 127 -25.83 3.53 -27.88
C LYS A 127 -26.29 4.98 -28.10
N GLY A 128 -25.48 5.82 -28.75
CA GLY A 128 -25.81 7.21 -29.03
C GLY A 128 -25.76 8.12 -27.80
N GLU A 129 -24.90 7.82 -26.81
CA GLU A 129 -24.78 8.69 -25.63
C GLU A 129 -24.20 10.06 -26.02
N GLU A 130 -25.05 11.09 -26.07
CA GLU A 130 -24.79 12.41 -26.65
C GLU A 130 -23.42 13.01 -26.26
N HIS A 131 -23.07 12.99 -24.96
CA HIS A 131 -21.80 13.52 -24.49
C HIS A 131 -20.59 12.75 -25.02
N ILE A 132 -20.69 11.42 -25.13
CA ILE A 132 -19.62 10.56 -25.61
C ILE A 132 -19.46 10.73 -27.13
N VAL A 133 -20.56 10.73 -27.87
CA VAL A 133 -20.60 10.95 -29.33
C VAL A 133 -19.93 12.28 -29.67
N GLU A 134 -20.36 13.37 -29.03
CA GLU A 134 -19.77 14.69 -29.28
C GLU A 134 -18.27 14.76 -29.01
N VAL A 135 -17.78 14.11 -27.96
CA VAL A 135 -16.35 14.14 -27.60
C VAL A 135 -15.53 13.31 -28.58
N LEU A 136 -16.03 12.14 -29.00
CA LEU A 136 -15.33 11.25 -29.92
C LEU A 136 -15.31 11.80 -31.35
N ASP A 137 -16.43 12.32 -31.84
CA ASP A 137 -16.51 12.92 -33.18
C ASP A 137 -15.61 14.16 -33.27
N LYS A 138 -15.64 15.05 -32.26
CA LYS A 138 -14.73 16.20 -32.20
C LYS A 138 -13.27 15.79 -32.17
N MET A 139 -12.91 14.67 -31.54
CA MET A 139 -11.53 14.18 -31.55
C MET A 139 -11.13 13.56 -32.88
N MET A 140 -12.07 12.87 -33.55
CA MET A 140 -11.86 12.33 -34.89
C MET A 140 -11.54 13.47 -35.87
N ASP A 141 -12.37 14.52 -35.86
CA ASP A 141 -12.20 15.69 -36.72
C ASP A 141 -10.89 16.45 -36.42
N ARG A 142 -10.59 16.71 -35.14
CA ARG A 142 -9.41 17.50 -34.75
C ARG A 142 -8.08 16.80 -35.04
N ASN A 143 -8.03 15.48 -34.97
CA ASN A 143 -6.81 14.71 -35.16
C ASN A 143 -6.73 14.03 -36.53
N MET A 144 -7.74 14.24 -37.39
CA MET A 144 -7.84 13.62 -38.71
C MET A 144 -7.78 12.09 -38.65
N PHE A 145 -8.49 11.49 -37.70
CA PHE A 145 -8.58 10.04 -37.59
C PHE A 145 -9.58 9.47 -38.60
N ASP A 146 -9.30 8.27 -39.11
CA ASP A 146 -10.11 7.61 -40.14
C ASP A 146 -11.32 6.87 -39.55
N SER A 147 -11.35 6.70 -38.22
CA SER A 147 -12.40 5.96 -37.52
C SER A 147 -12.60 6.40 -36.07
N VAL A 148 -13.77 6.10 -35.51
CA VAL A 148 -14.10 6.34 -34.11
C VAL A 148 -13.24 5.46 -33.19
N GLU A 149 -12.88 4.27 -33.64
CA GLU A 149 -11.98 3.35 -32.94
C GLU A 149 -10.61 3.98 -32.69
N GLU A 150 -10.09 4.78 -33.62
CA GLU A 150 -8.85 5.52 -33.44
C GLU A 150 -9.00 6.63 -32.40
N SER A 151 -10.10 7.39 -32.42
CA SER A 151 -10.42 8.38 -31.38
C SER A 151 -10.50 7.74 -29.99
N VAL A 152 -11.17 6.59 -29.89
CA VAL A 152 -11.30 5.83 -28.65
C VAL A 152 -9.93 5.36 -28.16
N ARG A 153 -9.13 4.72 -29.03
CA ARG A 153 -7.76 4.26 -28.71
C ARG A 153 -6.86 5.40 -28.27
N TYR A 154 -6.98 6.56 -28.92
CA TYR A 154 -6.23 7.75 -28.56
C TYR A 154 -6.58 8.22 -27.13
N ILE A 155 -7.87 8.35 -26.81
CA ILE A 155 -8.33 8.78 -25.49
C ILE A 155 -7.90 7.79 -24.41
N THR A 156 -8.07 6.50 -24.61
CA THR A 156 -7.72 5.48 -23.60
C THR A 156 -6.23 5.45 -23.32
N ASN A 157 -5.38 5.53 -24.36
CA ASN A 157 -3.93 5.59 -24.19
C ASN A 157 -3.48 6.90 -23.53
N ARG A 158 -4.05 8.04 -23.93
CA ARG A 158 -3.76 9.35 -23.33
C ARG A 158 -4.08 9.33 -21.84
N ASP A 159 -5.24 8.81 -21.46
CA ASP A 159 -5.69 8.77 -20.07
C ASP A 159 -4.83 7.82 -19.23
N TYR A 160 -4.50 6.65 -19.76
CA TYR A 160 -3.55 5.72 -19.12
C TYR A 160 -2.21 6.41 -18.85
N ASN A 161 -1.63 7.03 -19.89
CA ASN A 161 -0.35 7.71 -19.79
C ASN A 161 -0.38 8.86 -18.78
N TRP A 162 -1.47 9.61 -18.73
CA TRP A 162 -1.66 10.67 -17.74
C TRP A 162 -1.70 10.11 -16.31
N LEU A 163 -2.49 9.05 -16.07
CA LEU A 163 -2.62 8.42 -14.77
C LEU A 163 -1.26 7.90 -14.29
N ILE A 164 -0.61 7.09 -15.13
CA ILE A 164 0.70 6.51 -14.83
C ILE A 164 1.76 7.60 -14.64
N GLY A 165 1.78 8.63 -15.47
CA GLY A 165 2.70 9.77 -15.32
C GLY A 165 2.56 10.44 -13.96
N ARG A 166 1.30 10.65 -13.51
CA ARG A 166 1.00 11.21 -12.19
C ARG A 166 1.48 10.30 -11.06
N LEU A 167 1.24 8.99 -11.16
CA LEU A 167 1.71 8.01 -10.19
C LEU A 167 3.23 7.99 -10.07
N LYS A 168 3.93 7.90 -11.21
CA LYS A 168 5.40 7.93 -11.30
C LYS A 168 5.97 9.20 -10.69
N TYR A 169 5.40 10.36 -11.03
CA TYR A 169 5.83 11.64 -10.47
C TYR A 169 5.71 11.68 -8.95
N LYS A 170 4.56 11.26 -8.40
CA LYS A 170 4.32 11.30 -6.95
C LYS A 170 5.14 10.28 -6.17
N ALA A 171 5.43 9.13 -6.77
CA ALA A 171 6.25 8.09 -6.17
C ALA A 171 7.76 8.29 -6.36
N GLY A 172 8.20 9.24 -7.22
CA GLY A 172 9.60 9.41 -7.58
C GLY A 172 10.13 8.29 -8.49
N LEU A 173 9.25 7.70 -9.29
CA LEU A 173 9.46 6.48 -10.08
C LEU A 173 9.40 6.80 -11.60
N PHE A 174 10.16 7.77 -12.09
CA PHE A 174 10.07 8.20 -13.49
C PHE A 174 10.57 7.17 -14.52
N ASN A 175 11.50 6.31 -14.13
CA ASN A 175 12.21 5.42 -15.07
C ASN A 175 11.53 4.07 -15.32
N TYR A 176 10.29 3.88 -14.87
CA TYR A 176 9.61 2.58 -14.96
C TYR A 176 8.62 2.53 -16.10
N SER A 177 8.19 1.31 -16.47
CA SER A 177 7.14 1.09 -17.46
C SER A 177 5.80 1.66 -17.01
N GLY A 178 5.51 1.61 -15.70
CA GLY A 178 4.25 2.05 -15.11
C GLY A 178 3.15 1.01 -15.07
N GLN A 179 3.42 -0.17 -15.63
CA GLN A 179 2.61 -1.38 -15.46
C GLN A 179 3.33 -2.35 -14.53
N GLY A 180 2.59 -3.15 -13.76
CA GLY A 180 3.16 -4.08 -12.80
C GLY A 180 2.37 -4.14 -11.51
N TYR A 181 2.99 -4.68 -10.47
CA TYR A 181 2.34 -4.81 -9.17
C TYR A 181 2.68 -3.61 -8.28
N TRP A 182 1.64 -3.02 -7.72
CA TRP A 182 1.76 -1.99 -6.70
C TRP A 182 1.37 -2.60 -5.36
N LEU A 183 2.27 -2.53 -4.38
CA LEU A 183 1.99 -3.01 -3.03
C LEU A 183 1.73 -1.81 -2.11
N LEU A 184 0.49 -1.71 -1.65
CA LEU A 184 0.00 -0.58 -0.88
C LEU A 184 -0.06 -0.89 0.62
N PRO A 185 0.83 -0.34 1.47
CA PRO A 185 0.73 -0.51 2.92
C PRO A 185 -0.59 -0.04 3.52
N LEU A 186 -1.15 -0.91 4.35
CA LEU A 186 -2.24 -0.67 5.28
C LEU A 186 -1.68 -0.85 6.70
N LYS A 187 -1.68 0.21 7.52
CA LYS A 187 -1.23 0.10 8.93
C LYS A 187 -2.30 -0.59 9.77
N THR A 188 -1.87 -1.33 10.79
CA THR A 188 -2.79 -2.09 11.64
C THR A 188 -3.83 -1.22 12.35
N ASN A 189 -4.94 -1.87 12.75
CA ASN A 189 -6.18 -1.25 13.22
C ASN A 189 -6.85 -0.37 12.17
N MET A 190 -6.64 -0.67 10.88
CA MET A 190 -7.11 0.14 9.75
C MET A 190 -6.75 1.63 9.87
N LYS A 191 -5.61 1.98 10.47
CA LYS A 191 -5.11 3.36 10.40
C LYS A 191 -4.66 3.63 8.97
N ILE A 192 -5.64 3.94 8.15
CA ILE A 192 -5.54 4.18 6.73
C ILE A 192 -4.58 5.35 6.52
N THR A 193 -3.50 5.08 5.80
CA THR A 193 -2.69 6.12 5.19
C THR A 193 -3.64 6.97 4.36
N LYS A 194 -3.66 8.29 4.60
CA LYS A 194 -4.48 9.25 3.83
C LYS A 194 -4.41 8.87 2.34
N GLY A 195 -5.53 8.57 1.69
CA GLY A 195 -5.51 8.06 0.32
C GLY A 195 -6.64 7.09 -0.04
N PHE A 196 -7.06 6.23 0.89
CA PHE A 196 -8.14 5.27 0.66
C PHE A 196 -9.51 5.87 0.98
N LYS A 197 -10.54 5.42 0.27
CA LYS A 197 -11.94 5.66 0.65
C LYS A 197 -12.45 4.43 1.40
N LEU A 198 -13.16 4.67 2.49
CA LEU A 198 -13.74 3.62 3.32
C LEU A 198 -15.25 3.68 3.24
N THR A 199 -15.86 2.52 3.10
CA THR A 199 -17.27 2.30 3.40
C THR A 199 -17.37 1.31 4.56
N ASP A 200 -18.60 0.96 4.95
CA ASP A 200 -18.80 -0.05 5.99
C ASP A 200 -18.23 -1.41 5.55
N ASP A 201 -18.38 -1.76 4.27
CA ASP A 201 -18.03 -3.08 3.72
C ASP A 201 -16.77 -3.10 2.84
N GLU A 202 -16.33 -1.96 2.30
CA GLU A 202 -15.27 -1.89 1.29
C GLU A 202 -14.13 -0.94 1.66
N ILE A 203 -12.91 -1.36 1.29
CA ILE A 203 -11.75 -0.48 1.18
C ILE A 203 -11.55 -0.18 -0.31
N ILE A 204 -11.64 1.09 -0.69
CA ILE A 204 -11.55 1.51 -2.09
C ILE A 204 -10.23 2.26 -2.32
N VAL A 205 -9.46 1.74 -3.27
CA VAL A 205 -8.22 2.33 -3.77
C VAL A 205 -8.54 3.23 -4.97
N ASP A 206 -8.38 4.53 -4.77
CA ASP A 206 -8.51 5.54 -5.81
C ASP A 206 -7.12 5.96 -6.29
N LEU A 207 -6.75 5.54 -7.50
CA LEU A 207 -5.43 5.84 -8.08
C LEU A 207 -5.20 7.34 -8.32
N GLU A 208 -6.24 8.17 -8.33
CA GLU A 208 -6.07 9.62 -8.51
C GLU A 208 -5.67 10.33 -7.21
N ASN A 209 -5.91 9.68 -6.06
CA ASN A 209 -5.66 10.26 -4.76
C ASN A 209 -4.15 10.28 -4.49
N THR A 210 -3.55 11.45 -4.65
CA THR A 210 -2.08 11.60 -4.59
C THR A 210 -1.48 11.30 -3.22
N GLU A 211 -2.28 11.33 -2.15
CA GLU A 211 -1.80 10.94 -0.81
C GLU A 211 -1.50 9.43 -0.73
N LEU A 212 -2.21 8.62 -1.53
CA LEU A 212 -2.00 7.17 -1.70
C LEU A 212 -0.64 6.82 -2.31
N PHE A 213 0.17 7.78 -2.76
CA PHE A 213 1.47 7.46 -3.37
C PHE A 213 2.64 8.17 -2.70
N LYS A 214 2.38 9.08 -1.75
CA LYS A 214 3.42 9.80 -0.99
C LYS A 214 4.21 8.92 -0.03
N ASN A 215 3.64 7.78 0.39
CA ASN A 215 4.18 6.92 1.46
C ASN A 215 4.52 5.49 1.02
N TYR A 216 4.51 5.21 -0.28
CA TYR A 216 4.41 3.86 -0.82
C TYR A 216 5.66 3.52 -1.58
N LEU A 217 6.24 2.36 -1.28
CA LEU A 217 7.42 1.92 -2.01
C LEU A 217 7.63 0.42 -1.82
N ILE A 218 6.76 -0.34 -2.48
CA ILE A 218 7.18 -1.49 -3.26
C ILE A 218 6.40 -1.44 -4.58
N TYR A 219 7.11 -1.12 -5.66
CA TYR A 219 6.62 -1.26 -7.03
C TYR A 219 7.45 -2.33 -7.72
N VAL A 220 6.76 -3.25 -8.37
CA VAL A 220 7.36 -4.37 -9.09
C VAL A 220 7.10 -4.17 -10.57
N ASP A 221 8.14 -3.75 -11.30
CA ASP A 221 8.10 -3.61 -12.74
C ASP A 221 8.32 -4.98 -13.38
N ILE A 222 7.24 -5.63 -13.79
CA ILE A 222 7.31 -6.96 -14.41
C ILE A 222 8.02 -6.87 -15.76
N LYS A 223 7.86 -5.74 -16.48
CA LYS A 223 8.38 -5.58 -17.84
C LYS A 223 9.90 -5.54 -17.83
N ASP A 224 10.44 -4.72 -16.94
CA ASP A 224 11.88 -4.49 -16.86
C ASP A 224 12.55 -5.45 -15.86
N GLY A 225 11.76 -6.24 -15.13
CA GLY A 225 12.23 -7.21 -14.15
C GLY A 225 12.89 -6.54 -12.95
N VAL A 226 12.36 -5.40 -12.50
CA VAL A 226 13.00 -4.58 -11.44
C VAL A 226 12.04 -4.35 -10.29
N ILE A 227 12.53 -4.55 -9.06
CA ILE A 227 11.81 -4.21 -7.83
C ILE A 227 12.33 -2.91 -7.25
N LYS A 228 11.42 -2.03 -6.81
CA LYS A 228 11.78 -0.75 -6.20
C LYS A 228 11.04 -0.49 -4.93
N TYR A 229 11.83 -0.17 -3.91
CA TYR A 229 11.35 0.01 -2.55
C TYR A 229 12.16 1.10 -1.83
N ASN A 230 11.58 1.69 -0.78
CA ASN A 230 12.11 2.87 -0.10
C ASN A 230 12.83 2.40 1.13
N LYS A 231 14.14 2.31 1.00
CA LYS A 231 15.03 1.90 2.08
C LYS A 231 14.81 2.73 3.36
N ASP A 232 14.39 4.00 3.24
CA ASP A 232 14.21 4.94 4.36
C ASP A 232 12.79 5.02 4.93
N ARG A 233 11.76 4.59 4.22
CA ARG A 233 10.35 4.72 4.64
C ARG A 233 9.67 3.41 5.01
N LEU A 234 10.28 2.27 4.69
CA LEU A 234 9.81 0.95 5.14
C LEU A 234 10.25 0.63 6.56
N CYS A 235 11.19 1.41 7.10
CA CYS A 235 11.72 1.29 8.45
C CYS A 235 12.07 2.68 9.01
N LYS A 236 11.06 3.51 9.27
CA LYS A 236 11.19 4.55 10.29
C LYS A 236 10.14 4.31 11.36
N SER A 237 10.64 3.76 12.46
CA SER A 237 10.12 3.92 13.82
C SER A 237 9.48 5.30 13.97
N GLY A 238 8.14 5.32 13.99
CA GLY A 238 7.35 6.47 14.42
C GLY A 238 6.46 6.14 15.61
N PHE A 239 6.11 4.87 15.80
CA PHE A 239 5.51 4.34 17.02
C PHE A 239 5.98 2.90 17.14
N SER A 240 6.96 2.64 18.00
CA SER A 240 7.22 1.26 18.37
C SER A 240 6.05 0.78 19.24
N LEU A 241 5.73 -0.52 19.20
CA LEU A 241 4.80 -1.12 20.17
C LEU A 241 5.20 -0.77 21.61
N VAL A 242 6.50 -0.55 21.85
CA VAL A 242 7.05 -0.06 23.12
C VAL A 242 6.54 1.35 23.47
N ASP A 243 6.28 2.23 22.50
CA ASP A 243 5.74 3.56 22.74
C ASP A 243 4.24 3.56 23.06
N GLU A 244 3.47 2.61 22.51
CA GLU A 244 2.04 2.44 22.79
C GLU A 244 1.84 1.67 24.11
N ILE A 245 2.69 0.68 24.39
CA ILE A 245 2.82 0.00 25.67
C ILE A 245 3.24 0.98 26.77
N ARG A 246 4.22 1.87 26.55
CA ARG A 246 4.58 2.96 27.48
C ARG A 246 3.41 3.90 27.78
N LYS A 247 2.46 4.03 26.87
CA LYS A 247 1.26 4.88 27.03
C LYS A 247 0.16 4.17 27.82
N GLN A 248 0.21 2.84 27.90
CA GLN A 248 -0.76 1.99 28.62
C GLN A 248 -0.23 1.42 29.95
N MET A 249 1.09 1.43 30.16
CA MET A 249 1.70 0.97 31.42
C MET A 249 1.60 2.06 32.49
N SER A 250 1.18 1.67 33.68
CA SER A 250 1.26 2.54 34.85
C SER A 250 2.71 2.98 35.10
N ASP A 251 2.89 4.17 35.67
CA ASP A 251 4.21 4.75 35.97
C ASP A 251 5.10 3.87 36.88
N ASP A 252 4.53 2.82 37.46
CA ASP A 252 5.16 1.89 38.40
C ASP A 252 5.57 0.56 37.75
N THR A 253 5.40 0.37 36.43
CA THR A 253 5.73 -0.88 35.73
C THR A 253 6.90 -0.71 34.75
N CYS A 254 7.88 -1.61 34.80
CA CYS A 254 9.09 -1.58 33.99
C CYS A 254 8.78 -1.89 32.52
N PRO A 255 9.09 -0.99 31.57
CA PRO A 255 8.77 -1.19 30.15
C PRO A 255 9.69 -2.20 29.46
N TRP A 256 10.74 -2.69 30.13
CA TRP A 256 11.68 -3.66 29.56
C TRP A 256 11.33 -5.11 29.91
N CYS A 257 10.78 -5.36 31.09
CA CYS A 257 10.48 -6.74 31.54
C CYS A 257 9.10 -6.91 32.19
N GLY A 258 8.31 -5.85 32.34
CA GLY A 258 6.98 -5.91 32.96
C GLY A 258 6.98 -5.94 34.49
N GLU A 259 8.14 -6.07 35.13
CA GLU A 259 8.27 -6.07 36.60
C GLU A 259 8.11 -4.68 37.22
N LYS A 260 7.86 -4.60 38.54
CA LYS A 260 7.65 -3.30 39.20
C LYS A 260 8.90 -2.41 39.18
N LEU A 261 8.68 -1.10 39.08
CA LEU A 261 9.70 -0.10 39.35
C LEU A 261 9.75 0.21 40.85
N ARG A 262 10.97 0.44 41.36
CA ARG A 262 11.22 0.86 42.73
C ARG A 262 12.04 2.14 42.78
N LEU A 263 11.79 2.99 43.78
CA LEU A 263 12.58 4.19 44.02
C LEU A 263 13.95 3.82 44.60
N VAL A 264 15.02 4.23 43.94
CA VAL A 264 16.40 4.03 44.35
C VAL A 264 17.01 5.39 44.65
N LYS A 265 17.47 5.58 45.88
CA LYS A 265 18.11 6.81 46.34
C LYS A 265 19.62 6.65 46.31
N THR A 266 20.31 7.58 45.67
CA THR A 266 21.78 7.62 45.64
C THR A 266 22.28 8.99 46.06
N LYS A 267 23.59 9.11 46.33
CA LYS A 267 24.22 10.41 46.62
C LYS A 267 24.02 11.46 45.52
N ARG A 268 23.71 11.04 44.28
CA ARG A 268 23.50 11.92 43.11
C ARG A 268 22.02 12.21 42.84
N GLY A 269 21.11 11.73 43.68
CA GLY A 269 19.67 11.91 43.52
C GLY A 269 18.89 10.59 43.47
N GLU A 270 17.59 10.71 43.24
CA GLU A 270 16.64 9.61 43.24
C GLU A 270 16.21 9.24 41.81
N PHE A 271 16.02 7.95 41.56
CA PHE A 271 15.52 7.44 40.29
C PHE A 271 14.66 6.19 40.49
N LEU A 272 13.79 5.87 39.53
CA LEU A 272 13.07 4.61 39.48
C LEU A 272 13.92 3.55 38.77
N GLY A 273 14.25 2.46 39.45
CA GLY A 273 14.97 1.30 38.89
C GLY A 273 14.07 0.06 38.85
N CYS A 274 14.33 -0.87 37.94
CA CYS A 274 13.61 -2.15 37.92
C CYS A 274 13.86 -2.96 39.21
N SER A 275 12.82 -3.59 39.75
CA SER A 275 12.95 -4.52 40.88
C SER A 275 13.80 -5.74 40.54
N ASN A 276 13.84 -6.14 39.27
CA ASN A 276 14.54 -7.33 38.78
C ASN A 276 16.04 -7.10 38.47
N TYR A 277 16.69 -6.16 39.15
CA TYR A 277 18.14 -5.97 39.05
C TYR A 277 18.86 -7.10 39.82
N PRO A 278 19.93 -7.73 39.30
CA PRO A 278 20.78 -7.29 38.18
C PRO A 278 20.32 -7.70 36.78
N ASP A 279 19.34 -8.60 36.65
CA ASP A 279 18.93 -9.17 35.36
C ASP A 279 18.19 -8.18 34.44
N CYS A 280 17.66 -7.08 35.00
CA CYS A 280 17.12 -5.95 34.25
C CYS A 280 17.70 -4.61 34.71
N LEU A 281 18.38 -3.91 33.79
CA LEU A 281 19.12 -2.67 34.06
C LEU A 281 18.33 -1.37 33.80
N TYR A 282 17.01 -1.46 33.64
CA TYR A 282 16.18 -0.27 33.35
C TYR A 282 16.20 0.73 34.51
N ARG A 283 16.38 2.01 34.17
CA ARG A 283 16.32 3.15 35.12
C ARG A 283 15.69 4.39 34.49
N ARG A 284 14.90 5.13 35.27
CA ARG A 284 14.24 6.39 34.90
C ARG A 284 14.41 7.43 36.01
N PHE A 285 15.09 8.54 35.71
CA PHE A 285 15.23 9.64 36.67
C PHE A 285 13.90 10.38 36.82
N LEU A 286 13.56 10.74 38.06
CA LEU A 286 12.40 11.59 38.32
C LEU A 286 12.75 13.02 37.87
N LYS A 287 11.91 13.65 37.04
CA LYS A 287 12.09 15.06 36.69
C LYS A 287 11.89 15.89 37.96
N ASN A 288 12.91 16.61 38.38
CA ASN A 288 12.79 17.58 39.47
C ASN A 288 11.84 18.70 39.03
N ASN A 289 10.61 18.69 39.57
CA ASN A 289 9.76 19.87 39.57
C ASN A 289 10.30 20.84 40.61
N ASN A 290 11.42 21.49 40.33
CA ASN A 290 11.80 22.71 41.03
C ASN A 290 12.18 23.76 39.99
N LYS A 291 11.22 24.64 39.75
CA LYS A 291 11.37 25.93 39.09
C LYS A 291 12.55 26.69 39.71
N LYS A 292 13.45 27.18 38.88
CA LYS A 292 13.80 28.60 38.78
C LYS A 292 14.39 28.86 37.40
#